data_AF-A0A099YVN2-F1
#
_entry.id   AF-A0A099YVN2-F1
#
_cell.length_a   1.000
_cell.length_b   1.000
_cell.length_c   1.000
_cell.angle_alpha   90.00
_cell.angle_beta   90.00
_cell.angle_gamma   90.00
#
_symmetry.space_group_name_H-M   'P 1'
#
loop_
_entity.id
_entity.type
_entity.pdbx_description
1 polymer ?
#
loop_
_entity_poly.entity_id
_entity_poly.type
_entity_poly.pdbx_seq_one_letter_code
_entity_poly.pdbx_strand_id
1 'polypeptide(L)'
;EAEHGYASVLPFDSDYSRKKTKAGTMARKSQNNRSSHNELEKHRRAKLRLYLEQLKQLVPLGPDSTRHTTLSLLKRAKMHIKKLEEQDRKALNIKEQLQREHRYLKRRLEQLSVQGMERIRTDSMGSTISTDSEQEVDIEGMEYTPGEMDSI
;
A
#
# COMPACT_ATOMS: atom_id res chain seq x y z
N GLU A 1 18.93 43.11 -61.52
CA GLU A 1 19.68 43.69 -60.40
C GLU A 1 18.73 44.53 -59.56
N ALA A 2 18.70 44.31 -58.25
CA ALA A 2 18.18 45.24 -57.25
C ALA A 2 18.85 44.84 -55.92
N GLU A 3 19.53 45.81 -55.33
CA GLU A 3 20.70 45.63 -54.49
C GLU A 3 20.35 45.30 -53.03
N HIS A 4 21.15 44.43 -52.42
CA HIS A 4 21.18 44.20 -50.98
C HIS A 4 21.98 45.31 -50.29
N GLY A 5 21.32 46.10 -49.44
CA GLY A 5 21.92 46.95 -48.40
C GLY A 5 20.88 47.15 -47.30
N TYR A 6 21.14 47.00 -46.01
CA TYR A 6 22.34 47.22 -45.23
C TYR A 6 22.31 46.28 -44.00
N ALA A 7 23.32 45.43 -43.85
CA ALA A 7 23.67 44.86 -42.54
C ALA A 7 24.91 45.63 -42.05
N SER A 8 24.73 46.57 -41.13
CA SER A 8 25.84 47.29 -40.51
C SER A 8 26.59 46.35 -39.56
N VAL A 9 27.83 46.02 -39.90
CA VAL A 9 28.79 45.37 -38.99
C VAL A 9 29.40 46.44 -38.10
N LEU A 10 29.19 46.32 -36.79
CA LEU A 10 29.82 47.18 -35.80
C LEU A 10 31.35 46.99 -35.81
N PRO A 11 32.14 48.06 -35.55
CA PRO A 11 33.59 47.97 -35.49
C PRO A 11 34.04 47.02 -34.38
N PHE A 12 34.90 46.08 -34.76
CA PHE A 12 35.57 45.16 -33.85
C PHE A 12 36.81 45.86 -33.25
N ASP A 13 36.72 46.30 -31.99
CA ASP A 13 37.89 46.78 -31.24
C ASP A 13 38.80 45.60 -30.86
N SER A 14 39.89 45.46 -31.60
CA SER A 14 40.91 44.45 -31.40
C SER A 14 41.95 44.89 -30.38
N ASP A 15 41.60 45.02 -29.10
CA ASP A 15 42.59 45.32 -28.06
C ASP A 15 42.28 44.66 -26.72
N TYR A 16 42.42 43.33 -26.66
CA TYR A 16 42.76 42.66 -25.40
C TYR A 16 43.80 41.57 -25.63
N SER A 17 45.05 41.96 -25.41
CA SER A 17 46.14 41.06 -25.08
C SER A 17 45.77 40.25 -23.82
N ARG A 18 45.20 39.05 -24.01
CA ARG A 18 45.08 38.04 -22.95
C ARG A 18 45.63 36.72 -23.47
N LYS A 19 46.93 36.54 -23.22
CA LYS A 19 47.67 35.28 -23.08
C LYS A 19 46.75 34.05 -23.22
N LYS A 20 46.72 33.45 -24.42
CA LYS A 20 46.07 32.16 -24.68
C LYS A 20 46.87 31.04 -24.01
N THR A 21 46.71 30.88 -22.69
CA THR A 21 47.24 29.72 -21.95
C THR A 21 46.21 29.20 -20.95
N LYS A 22 44.97 28.92 -21.39
CA LYS A 22 44.03 28.09 -20.59
C LYS A 22 42.80 27.50 -21.29
N ALA A 23 42.67 27.57 -22.62
CA ALA A 23 41.51 27.00 -23.31
C ALA A 23 41.60 25.48 -23.53
N GLY A 24 42.82 24.92 -23.66
CA GLY A 24 43.02 23.49 -23.93
C GLY A 24 42.79 22.57 -22.72
N THR A 25 42.96 23.06 -21.49
CA THR A 25 42.82 22.27 -20.25
C THR A 25 41.38 22.22 -19.71
N MET A 26 40.54 23.18 -20.06
CA MET A 26 39.13 23.20 -19.63
C MET A 26 38.22 22.29 -20.49
N ALA A 27 38.54 22.11 -21.77
CA ALA A 27 37.78 21.22 -22.66
C ALA A 27 37.87 19.74 -22.24
N ARG A 28 39.05 19.28 -21.79
CA ARG A 28 39.23 17.91 -21.29
C ARG A 28 38.53 17.67 -19.94
N LYS A 29 38.51 18.66 -19.04
CA LYS A 29 37.74 18.57 -17.79
C LYS A 29 36.24 18.47 -18.03
N SER A 30 35.70 19.23 -19.00
CA SER A 30 34.28 19.20 -19.37
C SER A 30 33.82 17.83 -19.89
N GLN A 31 34.63 17.19 -20.76
CA GLN A 31 34.33 15.87 -21.31
C GLN A 31 34.28 14.79 -20.21
N ASN A 32 35.26 14.78 -19.30
CA ASN A 32 35.27 13.87 -18.15
C ASN A 32 34.11 14.12 -17.17
N ASN A 33 33.71 15.39 -16.99
CA ASN A 33 32.60 15.74 -16.13
C ASN A 33 31.25 15.28 -16.70
N ARG A 34 31.08 15.37 -18.03
CA ARG A 34 29.89 14.84 -18.73
C ARG A 34 29.77 13.32 -18.62
N SER A 35 30.87 12.60 -18.82
CA SER A 35 30.89 11.14 -18.67
C SER A 35 30.60 10.71 -17.23
N SER A 36 31.22 11.36 -16.24
CA SER A 36 30.95 11.12 -14.81
C SER A 36 29.47 11.34 -14.46
N HIS A 37 28.89 12.45 -14.92
CA HIS A 37 27.47 12.74 -14.73
C HIS A 37 26.57 11.65 -15.35
N ASN A 38 26.88 11.20 -16.56
CA ASN A 38 26.09 10.14 -17.23
C ASN A 38 26.14 8.81 -16.47
N GLU A 39 27.29 8.42 -15.94
CA GLU A 39 27.41 7.20 -15.14
C GLU A 39 26.61 7.31 -13.83
N LEU A 40 26.67 8.46 -13.15
CA LEU A 40 25.86 8.70 -11.96
C LEU A 40 24.35 8.64 -12.26
N GLU A 41 23.92 9.26 -13.36
CA GLU A 41 22.51 9.23 -13.77
C GLU A 41 22.06 7.82 -14.21
N LYS A 42 22.93 7.06 -14.86
CA LYS A 42 22.68 5.65 -15.21
C LYS A 42 22.48 4.81 -13.96
N HIS A 43 23.36 4.94 -12.96
CA HIS A 43 23.22 4.27 -11.67
C HIS A 43 21.93 4.69 -10.95
N ARG A 44 21.63 5.99 -10.92
CA ARG A 44 20.39 6.51 -10.33
C ARG A 44 19.15 5.92 -11.00
N ARG A 45 19.13 5.82 -12.33
CA ARG A 45 18.03 5.21 -13.09
C ARG A 45 17.90 3.71 -12.85
N ALA A 46 19.02 2.99 -12.68
CA ALA A 46 19.00 1.58 -12.32
C ALA A 46 18.34 1.38 -10.94
N LYS A 47 18.71 2.18 -9.94
CA LYS A 47 18.05 2.17 -8.62
C LYS A 47 16.56 2.50 -8.69
N LEU A 48 16.17 3.49 -9.50
CA LEU A 48 14.76 3.82 -9.67
C LEU A 48 13.96 2.63 -10.22
N ARG A 49 14.50 1.92 -11.22
CA ARG A 49 13.85 0.72 -11.76
C ARG A 49 13.68 -0.37 -10.70
N LEU A 50 14.70 -0.57 -9.86
CA LEU A 50 14.62 -1.51 -8.73
C LEU A 50 13.48 -1.15 -7.77
N TYR A 51 13.37 0.12 -7.36
CA TYR A 51 12.28 0.54 -6.47
C TYR A 51 10.90 0.43 -7.10
N LEU A 52 10.77 0.70 -8.39
CA LEU A 52 9.51 0.49 -9.11
C LEU A 52 9.14 -0.99 -9.18
N GLU A 53 10.12 -1.88 -9.34
CA GLU A 53 9.88 -3.32 -9.34
C GLU A 53 9.42 -3.82 -7.97
N GLN A 54 10.07 -3.37 -6.89
CA GLN A 54 9.62 -3.66 -5.52
C GLN A 54 8.20 -3.15 -5.27
N LEU A 55 7.89 -1.94 -5.74
CA LEU A 55 6.55 -1.37 -5.59
C LEU A 55 5.49 -2.22 -6.31
N LYS A 56 5.82 -2.83 -7.46
CA LYS A 56 4.88 -3.71 -8.15
C LYS A 56 4.51 -4.96 -7.35
N GLN A 57 5.43 -5.48 -6.55
CA GLN A 57 5.17 -6.66 -5.72
C GLN A 57 4.21 -6.37 -4.57
N LEU A 58 4.15 -5.11 -4.11
CA LEU A 58 3.31 -4.69 -2.98
C LEU A 58 1.93 -4.19 -3.42
N VAL A 59 1.78 -3.75 -4.67
CA VAL A 59 0.52 -3.17 -5.16
C VAL A 59 -0.27 -4.25 -5.91
N PRO A 60 -1.58 -4.42 -5.64
CA PRO A 60 -2.41 -5.32 -6.42
C PRO A 60 -2.62 -4.73 -7.84
N LEU A 61 -1.76 -5.13 -8.77
CA LEU A 61 -1.81 -4.69 -10.17
C LEU A 61 -2.78 -5.51 -11.04
N GLY A 62 -3.22 -6.68 -10.55
CA GLY A 62 -4.11 -7.58 -11.29
C GLY A 62 -3.43 -8.22 -12.52
N PRO A 63 -4.20 -8.88 -13.39
CA PRO A 63 -3.68 -9.52 -14.62
C PRO A 63 -3.07 -8.54 -15.63
N ASP A 64 -3.27 -7.23 -15.44
CA ASP A 64 -2.61 -6.15 -16.19
C ASP A 64 -1.13 -5.94 -15.82
N SER A 65 -0.51 -6.89 -15.10
CA SER A 65 0.87 -6.83 -14.63
C SER A 65 1.93 -6.77 -15.75
N THR A 66 1.54 -6.82 -17.02
CA THR A 66 2.47 -6.73 -18.15
C THR A 66 2.43 -5.36 -18.87
N ARG A 67 1.40 -4.52 -18.64
CA ARG A 67 1.20 -3.23 -19.34
C ARG A 67 1.06 -2.02 -18.42
N HIS A 68 1.68 -2.03 -17.25
CA HIS A 68 1.68 -0.84 -16.38
C HIS A 68 2.74 0.18 -16.81
N THR A 69 2.37 1.45 -16.68
CA THR A 69 3.29 2.59 -16.80
C THR A 69 3.68 3.05 -15.41
N THR A 70 4.80 3.79 -15.27
CA THR A 70 5.20 4.36 -13.98
C THR A 70 4.09 5.20 -13.35
N LEU A 71 3.35 5.98 -14.16
CA LEU A 71 2.27 6.82 -13.67
C LEU A 71 1.09 6.00 -13.13
N SER A 72 0.66 4.95 -13.86
CA SER A 72 -0.46 4.11 -13.40
C SER A 72 -0.12 3.31 -12.15
N LEU A 73 1.13 2.83 -12.03
CA LEU A 73 1.63 2.17 -10.83
C LEU A 73 1.55 3.12 -9.61
N LEU A 74 2.07 4.34 -9.73
CA LEU A 74 2.05 5.31 -8.64
C LEU A 74 0.62 5.71 -8.23
N LYS A 75 -0.29 5.88 -9.20
CA LYS A 75 -1.71 6.15 -8.92
C LYS A 75 -2.36 4.99 -8.16
N ARG A 76 -2.14 3.75 -8.61
CA ARG A 76 -2.68 2.54 -7.95
C ARG A 76 -2.08 2.35 -6.56
N ALA A 77 -0.79 2.58 -6.37
CA ALA A 77 -0.14 2.53 -5.05
C ALA A 77 -0.80 3.49 -4.05
N LYS A 78 -1.01 4.75 -4.47
CA LYS A 78 -1.69 5.75 -3.64
C LYS A 78 -3.12 5.32 -3.28
N MET A 79 -3.86 4.75 -4.23
CA MET A 79 -5.20 4.23 -3.96
C MET A 79 -5.16 3.01 -3.03
N HIS A 80 -4.17 2.14 -3.19
CA HIS A 80 -4.04 0.94 -2.36
C HIS A 80 -3.78 1.29 -0.90
N ILE A 81 -2.90 2.26 -0.63
CA ILE A 81 -2.67 2.77 0.74
C ILE A 81 -3.98 3.26 1.34
N LYS A 82 -4.73 4.11 0.63
CA LYS A 82 -6.04 4.60 1.11
C LYS A 82 -7.04 3.48 1.39
N LYS A 83 -7.04 2.44 0.55
CA LYS A 83 -7.92 1.27 0.74
C LYS A 83 -7.55 0.52 2.02
N LEU A 84 -6.26 0.28 2.26
CA LEU A 84 -5.77 -0.39 3.47
C LEU A 84 -6.12 0.42 4.72
N GLU A 85 -5.87 1.74 4.72
CA GLU A 85 -6.22 2.62 5.83
C GLU A 85 -7.72 2.57 6.17
N GLU A 86 -8.58 2.50 5.16
CA GLU A 86 -10.02 2.39 5.36
C GLU A 86 -10.45 1.01 5.85
N GLN A 87 -9.81 -0.06 5.37
CA GLN A 87 -10.03 -1.41 5.87
C GLN A 87 -9.65 -1.54 7.34
N ASP A 88 -8.50 -0.98 7.73
CA ASP A 88 -8.05 -0.96 9.13
C ASP A 88 -9.04 -0.19 10.02
N ARG A 89 -9.52 0.98 9.55
CA ARG A 89 -10.55 1.76 10.27
C ARG A 89 -11.83 0.94 10.48
N LYS A 90 -12.32 0.27 9.44
CA LYS A 90 -13.52 -0.58 9.53
C LYS A 90 -13.30 -1.79 10.43
N ALA A 91 -12.15 -2.45 10.33
CA ALA A 91 -11.81 -3.59 11.17
C ALA A 91 -11.79 -3.21 12.66
N LEU A 92 -11.25 -2.03 13.00
CA LEU A 92 -11.30 -1.51 14.37
C LEU A 92 -12.74 -1.29 14.86
N ASN A 93 -13.60 -0.69 14.03
CA ASN A 93 -15.00 -0.47 14.39
C ASN A 93 -15.75 -1.79 14.63
N ILE A 94 -15.56 -2.78 13.75
CA ILE A 94 -16.18 -4.11 13.88
C ILE A 94 -15.67 -4.80 15.15
N LYS A 95 -14.36 -4.76 15.40
CA LYS A 95 -13.77 -5.31 16.63
C LYS A 95 -14.39 -4.68 17.87
N GLU A 96 -14.56 -3.36 17.88
CA GLU A 96 -15.17 -2.66 19.01
C GLU A 96 -16.64 -3.05 19.20
N GLN A 97 -17.41 -3.16 18.11
CA GLN A 97 -18.79 -3.63 18.15
C GLN A 97 -18.88 -5.04 18.74
N LEU A 98 -18.10 -5.99 18.22
CA LEU A 98 -18.06 -7.36 18.71
C LEU A 98 -17.65 -7.42 20.18
N GLN A 99 -16.72 -6.58 20.62
CA GLN A 99 -16.36 -6.48 22.04
C GLN A 99 -17.50 -5.97 22.92
N ARG A 100 -18.31 -5.02 22.44
CA ARG A 100 -19.51 -4.57 23.16
C ARG A 100 -20.56 -5.68 23.25
N GLU A 101 -20.82 -6.38 22.13
CA GLU A 101 -21.75 -7.51 22.07
C GLU A 101 -21.31 -8.64 23.00
N HIS A 102 -20.03 -9.03 22.96
CA HIS A 102 -19.48 -10.03 23.87
C HIS A 102 -19.67 -9.63 25.35
N ARG A 103 -19.42 -8.37 25.71
CA ARG A 103 -19.67 -7.87 27.08
C ARG A 103 -21.17 -7.86 27.44
N TYR A 104 -22.03 -7.58 26.49
CA TYR A 104 -23.48 -7.61 26.69
C TYR A 104 -23.97 -9.04 26.93
N LEU A 105 -23.61 -9.97 26.03
CA LEU A 105 -23.99 -11.38 26.11
C LEU A 105 -23.47 -12.03 27.39
N LYS A 106 -22.22 -11.73 27.79
CA LYS A 106 -21.65 -12.23 29.06
C LYS A 106 -22.48 -11.81 30.28
N ARG A 107 -22.89 -10.53 30.35
CA ARG A 107 -23.77 -10.02 31.42
C ARG A 107 -25.16 -10.64 31.37
N ARG A 108 -25.71 -10.85 30.18
CA ARG A 108 -27.02 -11.49 30.00
C ARG A 108 -27.00 -12.94 30.47
N LEU A 109 -25.94 -13.67 30.16
CA LEU A 109 -25.74 -15.04 30.63
C LEU A 109 -25.62 -15.09 32.16
N GLU A 110 -24.86 -14.18 32.75
CA GLU A 110 -24.72 -14.06 34.21
C GLU A 110 -26.09 -13.82 34.88
N GLN A 111 -26.89 -12.87 34.39
CA GLN A 111 -28.25 -12.62 34.90
C GLN A 111 -29.16 -13.85 34.82
N LEU A 112 -29.15 -14.56 33.68
CA LEU A 112 -29.95 -15.77 33.50
C LEU A 112 -29.47 -16.92 34.39
N SER A 113 -28.16 -17.02 34.63
CA SER A 113 -27.59 -18.01 35.54
C SER A 113 -27.99 -17.76 36.99
N VAL A 114 -27.95 -16.50 37.46
CA VAL A 114 -28.34 -16.12 38.82
C VAL A 114 -29.84 -16.32 39.04
N GLN A 115 -30.67 -15.93 38.07
CA GLN A 115 -32.12 -16.17 38.10
C GLN A 115 -32.48 -17.67 37.97
N GLY A 116 -31.62 -18.47 37.36
CA GLY A 116 -31.70 -19.93 37.35
C GLY A 116 -31.40 -20.53 38.72
N MET A 117 -30.38 -20.01 39.43
CA MET A 117 -29.99 -20.48 40.76
C MET A 117 -30.99 -20.10 41.86
N GLU A 118 -31.61 -18.91 41.80
CA GLU A 118 -32.65 -18.50 42.76
C GLU A 118 -33.91 -19.37 42.67
N ARG A 119 -34.25 -19.89 41.48
CA ARG A 119 -35.41 -20.77 41.29
C ARG A 119 -35.18 -22.22 41.72
N ILE A 120 -33.92 -22.63 41.95
CA ILE A 120 -33.59 -24.02 42.34
C ILE A 120 -33.70 -24.23 43.87
N ARG A 121 -33.95 -23.18 44.66
CA ARG A 121 -33.81 -23.26 46.13
C ARG A 121 -35.07 -23.13 46.99
N THR A 122 -36.25 -23.04 46.42
CA THR A 122 -37.47 -23.09 47.25
C THR A 122 -38.47 -24.02 46.60
N ASP A 123 -38.70 -25.15 47.28
CA ASP A 123 -39.79 -26.13 47.11
C ASP A 123 -39.75 -27.21 46.02
N SER A 124 -38.78 -28.13 46.11
CA SER A 124 -39.08 -29.50 45.63
C SER A 124 -38.46 -30.57 46.52
N MET A 125 -39.31 -31.09 47.40
CA MET A 125 -39.11 -32.41 47.98
C MET A 125 -39.21 -33.44 46.86
N GLY A 126 -38.08 -34.11 46.58
CA GLY A 126 -38.05 -35.47 46.03
C GLY A 126 -38.53 -35.66 44.60
N SER A 127 -37.60 -35.83 43.67
CA SER A 127 -37.76 -36.85 42.64
C SER A 127 -36.41 -37.36 42.14
N THR A 128 -36.27 -38.67 42.21
CA THR A 128 -35.19 -39.47 41.64
C THR A 128 -35.46 -39.69 40.15
N ILE A 129 -34.62 -39.16 39.28
CA ILE A 129 -34.47 -39.58 37.87
C ILE A 129 -33.08 -39.09 37.44
N SER A 130 -32.03 -39.90 37.30
CA SER A 130 -31.81 -41.16 36.57
C SER A 130 -32.04 -41.04 35.08
N THR A 131 -31.06 -40.45 34.38
CA THR A 131 -30.64 -40.87 33.04
C THR A 131 -29.24 -40.32 32.73
N ASP A 132 -28.29 -41.24 32.83
CA ASP A 132 -27.15 -41.48 31.93
C ASP A 132 -26.76 -40.32 30.99
N SER A 133 -25.64 -39.68 31.34
CA SER A 133 -24.88 -38.81 30.43
C SER A 133 -24.02 -39.71 29.55
N GLU A 134 -24.02 -39.54 28.22
CA GLU A 134 -22.87 -39.58 27.29
C GLU A 134 -23.39 -39.38 25.85
N GLN A 135 -23.51 -38.13 25.39
CA GLN A 135 -23.49 -37.82 23.95
C GLN A 135 -22.57 -36.62 23.74
N GLU A 136 -21.30 -36.93 23.53
CA GLU A 136 -20.32 -36.02 22.97
C GLU A 136 -20.77 -35.66 21.55
N VAL A 137 -21.08 -34.39 21.31
CA VAL A 137 -21.29 -33.86 19.97
C VAL A 137 -19.96 -33.30 19.47
N ASP A 138 -19.29 -34.07 18.63
CA ASP A 138 -18.13 -33.61 17.87
C ASP A 138 -18.56 -32.44 16.97
N ILE A 139 -18.00 -31.25 17.25
CA ILE A 139 -18.15 -30.08 16.39
C ILE A 139 -17.15 -30.24 15.25
N GLU A 140 -17.53 -31.03 14.25
CA GLU A 140 -16.81 -31.13 12.99
C GLU A 140 -17.02 -29.84 12.17
N GLY A 141 -15.94 -29.33 11.59
CA GLY A 141 -15.83 -27.98 11.06
C GLY A 141 -16.88 -27.61 10.01
N MET A 142 -17.61 -26.53 10.28
CA MET A 142 -18.28 -25.76 9.22
C MET A 142 -17.23 -25.04 8.38
N GLU A 143 -16.82 -25.69 7.29
CA GLU A 143 -16.17 -25.06 6.15
C GLU A 143 -17.14 -24.04 5.53
N TYR A 144 -16.92 -22.77 5.82
CA TYR A 144 -17.66 -21.69 5.20
C TYR A 144 -17.09 -21.45 3.79
N THR A 145 -17.68 -22.09 2.77
CA THR A 145 -17.45 -21.73 1.38
C THR A 145 -18.30 -20.50 1.04
N PRO A 146 -17.71 -19.32 0.78
CA PRO A 146 -18.49 -18.19 0.27
C PRO A 146 -18.82 -18.49 -1.19
N GLY A 147 -20.11 -18.58 -1.48
CA GLY A 147 -20.63 -18.90 -2.80
C GLY A 147 -20.11 -17.99 -3.91
N GLU A 148 -19.78 -18.59 -5.05
CA GLU A 148 -19.70 -17.92 -6.33
C GLU A 148 -21.12 -17.56 -6.78
N MET A 149 -21.49 -16.31 -6.53
CA MET A 149 -22.41 -15.54 -7.35
C MET A 149 -21.68 -14.23 -7.68
N ASP A 150 -21.18 -14.07 -8.89
CA ASP A 150 -21.96 -13.44 -9.96
C ASP A 150 -21.09 -13.18 -11.20
N SER A 151 -21.76 -13.15 -12.34
CA SER A 151 -21.24 -13.02 -13.69
C SER A 151 -20.67 -11.62 -13.97
N ILE A 152 -19.51 -11.51 -14.64
CA ILE A 152 -19.20 -10.64 -15.81
C ILE A 152 -18.02 -11.22 -16.59
#